data_AF-U1HNA8-F1
#
_entry.id   AF-U1HNA8-F1
#
_cell.length_a   1.000
_cell.length_b   1.000
_cell.length_c   1.000
_cell.angle_alpha   90.00
_cell.angle_beta   90.00
_cell.angle_gamma   90.00
#
_symmetry.space_group_name_H-M   'P 1'
#
loop_
_entity.id
_entity.type
_entity.pdbx_description
1 polymer ?
#
loop_
_entity_poly.entity_id
_entity_poly.type
_entity_poly.pdbx_seq_one_letter_code
_entity_poly.pdbx_strand_id
1 'polypeptide(L)'
;MSSDSMLASKAGLTCASETLRLELQPLGVDVVTAMVGCINTEFCAKDIPSILPSDSFYRSIERYIEDSAAGKPSPTGMDVNVFAE
;
A
#
# COMPACT_ATOMS: atom_id res chain seq x y z
N MET A 1 -9.35 6.87 9.15
CA MET A 1 -10.03 6.64 7.86
C MET A 1 -10.13 5.13 7.70
N SER A 2 -11.33 4.56 7.60
CA SER A 2 -11.47 3.10 7.48
C SER A 2 -10.79 2.63 6.19
N SER A 3 -9.97 1.56 6.25
CA SER A 3 -9.30 0.96 5.10
C SER A 3 -10.27 0.65 3.95
N ASP A 4 -11.50 0.30 4.28
CA ASP A 4 -12.56 -0.02 3.32
C ASP A 4 -12.92 1.17 2.43
N SER A 5 -12.89 2.39 2.99
CA SER A 5 -13.15 3.62 2.25
C SER A 5 -12.03 3.94 1.26
N MET A 6 -10.78 3.63 1.59
CA MET A 6 -9.63 3.83 0.69
C MET A 6 -9.68 2.86 -0.50
N LEU A 7 -10.09 1.62 -0.28
CA LEU A 7 -10.29 0.64 -1.35
C LEU A 7 -11.41 1.08 -2.30
N ALA A 8 -12.58 1.44 -1.76
CA ALA A 8 -13.70 1.91 -2.56
C ALA A 8 -13.37 3.19 -3.34
N SER A 9 -12.66 4.13 -2.73
CA SER A 9 -12.26 5.38 -3.38
C SER A 9 -11.25 5.15 -4.51
N LYS A 10 -10.24 4.29 -4.32
CA LYS A 10 -9.28 3.93 -5.39
C LYS A 10 -9.96 3.21 -6.57
N ALA A 11 -10.90 2.31 -6.28
CA ALA A 11 -11.69 1.64 -7.31
C ALA A 11 -12.56 2.63 -8.09
N GLY A 12 -13.26 3.54 -7.39
CA GLY A 12 -14.05 4.59 -8.02
C GLY A 12 -13.21 5.53 -8.90
N LEU A 13 -12.01 5.88 -8.45
CA LEU A 13 -11.07 6.69 -9.23
C LEU A 13 -10.66 6.00 -10.53
N THR A 14 -10.45 4.68 -10.49
CA THR A 14 -10.12 3.89 -11.69
C THR A 14 -11.26 3.93 -12.71
N CYS A 15 -12.51 3.73 -12.25
CA CYS A 15 -13.68 3.84 -13.12
C CYS A 15 -13.83 5.24 -13.73
N ALA A 16 -13.66 6.29 -12.91
CA ALA A 16 -13.73 7.66 -13.38
C ALA A 16 -12.64 7.99 -14.40
N SER A 17 -11.41 7.49 -14.18
CA SER A 17 -10.30 7.65 -15.13
C SER A 17 -10.60 7.03 -16.49
N GLU A 18 -11.20 5.84 -16.54
CA GLU A 18 -11.56 5.21 -17.82
C GLU A 18 -12.65 5.97 -18.56
N THR A 19 -13.64 6.51 -17.84
CA THR A 19 -14.65 7.39 -18.44
C THR A 19 -13.99 8.64 -19.02
N LEU A 20 -13.13 9.33 -18.25
CA LEU A 20 -12.44 10.52 -18.72
C LEU A 20 -11.55 10.23 -19.94
N ARG A 21 -10.88 9.09 -19.96
CA ARG A 21 -10.05 8.68 -21.11
C ARG A 21 -10.87 8.58 -22.40
N LEU A 22 -12.08 8.02 -22.34
CA LEU A 22 -12.96 7.90 -23.51
C LEU A 22 -13.54 9.25 -23.95
N GLU A 23 -14.01 10.06 -23.00
CA GLU A 23 -14.65 11.36 -23.29
C GLU A 23 -13.65 12.43 -23.77
N LEU A 24 -12.40 12.35 -23.32
CA LEU A 24 -11.36 13.34 -23.65
C LEU A 24 -10.50 12.94 -24.86
N GLN A 25 -10.59 11.68 -25.32
CA GLN A 25 -9.87 11.22 -26.51
C GLN A 25 -10.17 12.05 -27.77
N PRO A 26 -11.43 12.47 -28.07
CA PRO A 26 -11.72 13.32 -29.23
C PRO A 26 -11.10 14.73 -29.14
N LEU A 27 -10.78 15.19 -27.92
CA LEU A 27 -10.15 16.47 -27.67
C LEU A 27 -8.61 16.38 -27.72
N GLY A 28 -8.06 15.18 -27.98
CA GLY A 28 -6.62 14.94 -28.02
C GLY A 28 -5.94 14.97 -26.65
N VAL A 29 -6.69 14.70 -25.58
CA VAL A 29 -6.17 14.70 -24.20
C VAL A 29 -6.06 13.27 -23.68
N ASP A 30 -4.85 12.91 -23.25
CA ASP A 30 -4.57 11.62 -22.64
C ASP A 30 -4.79 11.65 -21.12
N VAL A 31 -5.41 10.59 -20.61
CA VAL A 31 -5.66 10.39 -19.18
C VAL A 31 -4.90 9.16 -18.71
N VAL A 32 -4.07 9.33 -17.67
CA VAL A 32 -3.25 8.25 -17.10
C VAL A 32 -3.47 8.17 -15.59
N THR A 33 -3.80 6.98 -15.11
CA THR A 33 -3.85 6.67 -13.67
C THR A 33 -2.66 5.78 -13.29
N ALA A 34 -1.79 6.30 -12.43
CA ALA A 34 -0.64 5.56 -11.93
C ALA A 34 -1.00 4.73 -10.67
N MET A 35 -1.02 3.41 -10.83
CA MET A 35 -1.24 2.48 -9.72
C MET A 35 0.10 2.18 -9.03
N VAL A 36 0.45 2.99 -8.04
CA VAL A 36 1.67 2.79 -7.24
C VAL A 36 1.44 1.84 -6.07
N GLY A 37 2.45 1.03 -5.77
CA GLY A 37 2.49 0.17 -4.58
C GLY A 37 2.76 0.96 -3.30
N CYS A 38 3.19 0.27 -2.25
CA CYS A 38 3.56 0.92 -0.99
C CYS A 38 4.82 1.76 -1.18
N ILE A 39 4.67 3.09 -1.12
CA ILE A 39 5.78 4.05 -1.10
C ILE A 39 5.88 4.60 0.30
N ASN A 40 7.09 4.58 0.87
CA ASN A 40 7.33 5.15 2.18
C ASN A 40 7.13 6.67 2.13
N THR A 41 5.94 7.11 2.56
CA THR A 41 5.52 8.52 2.60
C THR A 41 4.87 8.79 3.95
N GLU A 42 4.73 10.07 4.32
CA GLU A 42 4.05 10.46 5.56
C GLU A 42 2.57 10.01 5.62
N PHE A 43 1.98 9.59 4.49
CA PHE A 43 0.66 8.96 4.46
C PHE A 43 0.61 7.67 5.30
N CYS A 44 1.71 6.90 5.31
CA CYS A 44 1.86 5.67 6.10
C CYS A 44 2.29 5.93 7.54
N ALA A 45 2.73 7.15 7.89
CA ALA A 45 3.19 7.48 9.24
C ALA A 45 2.06 7.50 10.30
N LYS A 46 0.80 7.45 9.85
CA LYS A 46 -0.39 7.42 10.71
C LYS A 46 -0.88 6.01 11.02
N ASP A 47 -0.20 4.98 10.53
CA ASP A 47 -0.53 3.60 10.90
C ASP A 47 -0.31 3.44 12.41
N ILE A 48 -1.39 3.09 13.10
CA ILE A 48 -1.43 2.91 14.55
C ILE A 48 -0.42 1.80 14.88
N PRO A 49 0.52 2.00 15.82
CA PRO A 49 1.45 0.96 16.21
C PRO A 49 0.66 -0.29 16.61
N SER A 50 1.03 -1.43 16.04
CA SER A 50 0.38 -2.73 16.30
C SER A 50 0.74 -3.21 17.71
N ILE A 51 0.14 -2.60 18.73
CA ILE A 51 0.35 -2.98 20.12
C ILE A 51 -0.45 -4.27 20.35
N LEU A 52 0.25 -5.38 20.56
CA LEU A 52 -0.41 -6.65 20.81
C LEU A 52 -0.94 -6.69 22.26
N PRO A 53 -2.17 -7.16 22.52
CA PRO A 53 -2.82 -7.07 23.84
C PRO A 53 -2.26 -7.84 25.06
N SER A 54 -1.02 -7.82 25.55
CA SER A 54 -0.52 -8.67 26.68
C SER A 54 -0.81 -10.21 26.66
N ASP A 55 -2.05 -10.68 26.65
CA ASP A 55 -2.53 -12.06 26.58
C ASP A 55 -2.53 -12.68 25.17
N SER A 56 -2.21 -11.90 24.14
CA SER A 56 -2.13 -12.42 22.76
C SER A 56 -1.20 -13.63 22.62
N PHE A 57 -1.67 -14.69 21.96
CA PHE A 57 -0.87 -15.85 21.58
C PHE A 57 0.40 -15.50 20.78
N TYR A 58 0.41 -14.36 20.09
CA TYR A 58 1.54 -13.90 19.27
C TYR A 58 2.58 -13.08 20.06
N ARG A 59 2.49 -13.03 21.39
CA ARG A 59 3.44 -12.30 22.25
C ARG A 59 4.90 -12.65 21.95
N SER A 60 5.18 -13.92 21.74
CA SER A 60 6.54 -14.42 21.48
C SER A 60 7.16 -13.87 20.19
N ILE A 61 6.34 -13.41 19.24
CA ILE A 61 6.76 -12.86 17.95
C ILE A 61 6.39 -11.38 17.78
N GLU A 62 6.05 -10.68 18.86
CA GLU A 62 5.62 -9.27 18.84
C GLU A 62 6.60 -8.39 18.06
N ARG A 63 7.90 -8.53 18.33
CA ARG A 63 8.96 -7.80 17.63
C ARG A 63 8.96 -8.04 16.12
N TYR A 64 8.69 -9.27 15.68
CA TYR A 64 8.61 -9.59 14.24
C TYR A 64 7.41 -8.91 13.58
N ILE A 65 6.29 -8.84 14.29
CA ILE A 65 5.07 -8.15 13.85
C ILE A 65 5.32 -6.64 13.77
N GLU A 66 5.95 -6.06 14.79
CA GLU A 66 6.33 -4.63 14.82
C GLU A 66 7.31 -4.29 13.69
N ASP A 67 8.34 -5.10 13.48
CA ASP A 67 9.33 -4.88 12.41
C ASP A 67 8.67 -4.98 11.03
N SER A 68 7.75 -5.93 10.84
CA SER A 68 6.97 -6.07 9.60
C SER A 68 6.02 -4.90 9.38
N ALA A 69 5.32 -4.44 10.43
CA ALA A 69 4.42 -3.29 10.39
C ALA A 69 5.18 -1.98 10.11
N ALA A 70 6.42 -1.87 10.59
CA ALA A 70 7.31 -0.75 10.30
C ALA A 70 7.92 -0.81 8.88
N GLY A 71 7.56 -1.81 8.07
CA GLY A 71 8.08 -1.98 6.72
C GLY A 71 9.56 -2.32 6.68
N LYS A 72 10.13 -2.86 7.77
CA LYS A 72 11.52 -3.33 7.76
C LYS A 72 11.60 -4.59 6.90
N PRO A 73 12.60 -4.70 6.02
CA PRO A 73 12.80 -5.93 5.26
C PRO A 73 12.99 -7.08 6.24
N SER A 74 12.22 -8.16 6.03
CA SER A 74 12.43 -9.40 6.78
C SER A 74 13.88 -9.84 6.60
N PRO A 75 14.58 -10.31 7.66
CA PRO A 75 15.94 -10.81 7.54
C PRO A 75 16.07 -12.02 6.60
N THR A 76 14.95 -12.60 6.15
CA THR A 76 14.87 -13.72 5.20
C THR A 76 14.46 -13.29 3.78
N GLY A 77 14.57 -12.00 3.44
CA GLY A 77 14.36 -11.52 2.08
C GLY A 77 15.45 -12.00 1.11
N MET A 78 15.08 -12.24 -0.15
CA MET A 78 16.05 -12.49 -1.23
C MET A 78 16.94 -11.25 -1.40
N ASP A 79 18.25 -11.44 -1.49
CA ASP A 79 19.21 -10.35 -1.72
C ASP A 79 18.87 -9.62 -3.03
N VAL A 80 18.90 -8.29 -3.00
CA VAL A 80 18.52 -7.44 -4.15
C VAL A 80 19.39 -7.75 -5.38
N ASN A 81 20.63 -8.19 -5.20
CA ASN A 81 21.54 -8.56 -6.28
C ASN A 81 21.27 -9.96 -6.84
N VAL A 82 20.46 -10.79 -6.16
CA VAL A 82 20.01 -12.10 -6.67
C VAL A 82 18.74 -11.97 -7.49
N PHE A 83 17.88 -10.98 -7.20
CA PHE A 83 16.65 -10.75 -7.95
C PHE A 83 16.87 -10.08 -9.32
N ALA A 84 18.01 -9.41 -9.50
CA ALA A 84 18.33 -8.63 -10.70
C ALA A 84 19.11 -9.42 -11.79
N GLU A 85 19.33 -10.73 -11.61
CA GLU A 85 19.83 -11.64 -12.65
C GLU A 85 18.71 -12.40 -13.37
#